data_AF-A0A1A8NMV0-F1
#
_entry.id   AF-A0A1A8NMV0-F1
#
_cell.length_a   1.000
_cell.length_b   1.000
_cell.length_c   1.000
_cell.angle_alpha   90.00
_cell.angle_beta   90.00
_cell.angle_gamma   90.00
#
_symmetry.space_group_name_H-M   'P 1'
#
loop_
_entity.id
_entity.type
_entity.pdbx_description
1 polymer ?
#
loop_
_entity_poly.entity_id
_entity_poly.type
_entity_poly.pdbx_seq_one_letter_code
_entity_poly.pdbx_strand_id
1 'polypeptide(L)'
;DDYCLAYVFTDRDFDDGVLGLAWVGAPSGSSGGICERNKQYSDGRRKSLNTGIITVQNYAAHVPPKVSHITFAHEVGHNFGSPHDSGI
;
A
#
# COMPACT_ATOMS: atom_id res chain seq x y z
N ASP A 1 4.04 -10.70 13.27
CA ASP A 1 4.76 -9.41 13.42
C ASP A 1 6.24 -9.54 13.05
N ASP A 2 6.60 -10.47 12.16
CA ASP A 2 8.01 -10.84 11.91
C ASP A 2 8.63 -10.11 10.71
N TYR A 3 7.84 -9.31 10.00
CA TYR A 3 8.23 -8.61 8.79
C TYR A 3 8.01 -7.11 8.95
N CYS A 4 8.89 -6.30 8.36
CA CYS A 4 8.73 -4.85 8.28
C CYS A 4 7.46 -4.48 7.51
N LEU A 5 7.25 -5.09 6.33
CA LEU A 5 6.08 -4.92 5.47
C LEU A 5 5.65 -6.26 4.88
N ALA A 6 4.36 -6.41 4.60
CA ALA A 6 3.79 -7.56 3.90
C ALA A 6 2.97 -7.07 2.69
N TYR A 7 3.30 -7.60 1.51
CA TYR A 7 2.65 -7.22 0.25
C TYR A 7 1.98 -8.40 -0.43
N VAL A 8 0.88 -8.12 -1.11
CA VAL A 8 0.25 -9.06 -2.04
C VAL A 8 0.29 -8.48 -3.46
N PHE A 9 0.69 -9.33 -4.41
CA PHE A 9 0.69 -9.02 -5.83
C PHE A 9 -0.52 -9.71 -6.46
N THR A 10 -1.27 -8.99 -7.28
CA THR A 10 -2.46 -9.55 -7.93
C THR A 10 -2.56 -9.17 -9.40
N ASP A 11 -3.48 -9.82 -10.10
CA ASP A 11 -3.87 -9.53 -11.46
C ASP A 11 -5.39 -9.37 -11.46
N ARG A 12 -5.82 -8.22 -10.92
CA ARG A 12 -7.22 -7.83 -10.77
C ARG A 12 -7.40 -6.42 -11.30
N ASP A 13 -8.44 -6.23 -12.09
CA ASP A 13 -8.84 -4.91 -12.55
C ASP A 13 -9.66 -4.23 -11.45
N PHE A 14 -9.08 -3.24 -10.79
CA PHE A 14 -9.77 -2.46 -9.76
C PHE A 14 -10.54 -1.30 -10.39
N ASP A 15 -11.63 -0.90 -9.74
CA ASP A 15 -12.40 0.27 -10.17
C ASP A 15 -11.54 1.56 -10.15
N ASP A 16 -11.96 2.57 -10.92
CA ASP A 16 -11.33 3.89 -11.01
C ASP A 16 -9.86 3.91 -11.45
N GLY A 17 -9.37 2.81 -12.02
CA GLY A 17 -8.03 2.69 -12.55
C GLY A 17 -6.93 2.57 -11.50
N VAL A 18 -7.30 2.11 -10.30
CA VAL A 18 -6.39 1.94 -9.15
C VAL A 18 -5.36 0.84 -9.43
N LEU A 19 -4.08 1.17 -9.24
CA LEU A 19 -2.96 0.22 -9.44
C LEU A 19 -2.43 -0.37 -8.13
N GLY A 20 -2.73 0.24 -6.99
CA GLY A 20 -2.25 -0.20 -5.68
C GLY A 20 -2.94 0.54 -4.54
N LEU A 21 -2.72 0.04 -3.33
CA LEU A 21 -3.17 0.68 -2.10
C LEU A 21 -2.25 0.27 -0.94
N ALA A 22 -1.86 1.25 -0.11
CA ALA A 22 -1.05 1.03 1.07
C ALA A 22 -1.47 1.93 2.24
N TRP A 23 -1.22 1.45 3.46
CA TRP A 23 -1.37 2.28 4.66
C TRP A 23 -0.19 3.25 4.80
N VAL A 24 -0.49 4.55 4.93
CA VAL A 24 0.55 5.58 5.05
C VAL A 24 1.17 5.55 6.45
N GLY A 25 2.51 5.52 6.50
CA GLY A 25 3.27 5.60 7.74
C GLY A 25 3.30 7.02 8.34
N ALA A 26 3.50 7.13 9.65
CA ALA A 26 3.74 8.41 10.31
C ALA A 26 4.78 8.24 11.44
N PRO A 27 5.59 9.28 11.74
CA PRO A 27 6.53 9.21 12.87
C PRO A 27 5.84 9.01 14.22
N SER A 28 4.63 9.56 14.38
CA SER A 28 3.80 9.40 15.58
C SER A 28 2.34 9.77 15.28
N GLY A 29 1.42 9.41 16.18
CA GLY A 29 0.02 9.88 16.15
C GLY A 29 -0.93 9.17 15.16
N SER A 30 -0.41 8.35 14.23
CA SER A 30 -1.21 7.50 13.34
C SER A 30 -0.72 6.05 13.34
N SER A 31 -1.59 5.12 12.93
CA SER A 31 -1.25 3.71 12.75
C SER A 31 -1.10 3.41 11.26
N GLY A 32 -0.10 2.61 10.89
CA GLY A 32 0.13 2.22 9.50
C GLY A 32 1.59 2.32 9.07
N GLY A 33 1.89 1.73 7.92
CA GLY A 33 3.22 1.78 7.31
C GLY A 33 4.21 0.81 7.95
N ILE A 34 5.50 1.11 7.77
CA ILE A 34 6.60 0.22 8.18
C ILE A 34 6.52 -0.17 9.65
N CYS A 35 6.78 -1.44 9.94
CA CYS A 35 6.93 -1.99 11.30
C CYS A 35 5.68 -1.89 12.20
N GLU A 36 4.50 -1.58 11.66
CA GLU A 36 3.23 -1.62 12.42
C GLU A 36 2.93 -3.05 12.90
N ARG A 37 2.61 -3.20 14.18
CA ARG A 37 2.33 -4.50 14.82
C ARG A 37 0.84 -4.82 14.85
N ASN A 38 0.51 -6.11 14.95
CA ASN A 38 -0.88 -6.57 15.04
C ASN A 38 -1.56 -6.08 16.34
N LYS A 39 -2.60 -5.24 16.21
CA LYS A 39 -3.39 -4.76 17.35
C LYS A 39 -4.88 -4.66 17.01
N GLN A 40 -5.71 -4.49 18.04
CA GLN A 40 -7.15 -4.30 17.88
C GLN A 40 -7.45 -2.84 17.50
N TYR A 41 -8.29 -2.64 16.49
CA TYR A 41 -8.74 -1.32 16.04
C TYR A 41 -10.19 -1.04 16.46
N SER A 42 -10.65 0.19 16.21
CA SER A 42 -12.00 0.67 16.59
C SER A 42 -13.15 -0.13 15.97
N ASP A 43 -12.91 -0.84 14.87
CA ASP A 43 -13.85 -1.77 14.25
C ASP A 43 -13.90 -3.15 14.94
N GLY A 44 -13.22 -3.29 16.08
CA GLY A 44 -13.17 -4.50 16.91
C GLY A 44 -12.25 -5.59 16.37
N ARG A 45 -11.69 -5.42 15.17
CA ARG A 45 -10.86 -6.43 14.51
C ARG A 45 -9.39 -6.26 14.87
N ARG A 46 -8.68 -7.38 15.01
CA ARG A 46 -7.21 -7.40 15.06
C ARG A 46 -6.67 -7.35 13.63
N LYS A 47 -5.80 -6.38 13.36
CA LYS A 47 -5.21 -6.18 12.03
C LYS A 47 -3.74 -5.80 12.17
N SER A 48 -2.98 -6.00 11.09
CA SER A 48 -1.66 -5.40 10.89
C SER A 48 -1.75 -4.43 9.72
N LEU A 49 -1.40 -3.17 9.95
CA LEU A 49 -1.45 -2.12 8.93
C LEU A 49 -0.06 -1.85 8.31
N ASN A 50 0.87 -2.80 8.44
CA ASN A 50 2.15 -2.84 7.72
C ASN A 50 2.00 -3.51 6.35
N THR A 51 0.91 -3.17 5.66
CA THR A 51 0.45 -3.89 4.46
C THR A 51 0.27 -2.97 3.27
N GLY A 52 0.41 -3.56 2.09
CA GLY A 52 0.09 -2.95 0.80
C GLY A 52 -0.29 -4.00 -0.25
N ILE A 53 -0.92 -3.55 -1.32
CA ILE A 53 -1.31 -4.37 -2.48
C ILE A 53 -0.95 -3.62 -3.75
N ILE A 54 -0.51 -4.36 -4.77
CA ILE A 54 -0.42 -3.86 -6.15
C ILE A 54 -1.12 -4.82 -7.11
N THR A 55 -1.64 -4.28 -8.20
CA THR A 55 -2.12 -5.06 -9.34
C THR A 55 -1.26 -4.82 -10.58
N VAL A 56 -1.18 -5.82 -11.45
CA VAL A 56 -0.53 -5.71 -12.77
C VAL A 56 -1.54 -5.60 -13.92
N GLN A 57 -2.80 -5.32 -13.61
CA GLN A 57 -3.87 -5.09 -14.60
C GLN A 57 -4.59 -3.77 -14.32
N ASN A 58 -4.90 -3.04 -15.40
CA ASN A 58 -5.68 -1.81 -15.34
C ASN A 58 -6.47 -1.62 -16.64
N TYR A 59 -7.77 -1.35 -16.54
CA TYR A 59 -8.68 -1.21 -17.69
C TYR A 59 -8.56 -2.37 -18.69
N ALA A 60 -8.68 -3.59 -18.16
CA ALA A 60 -8.56 -4.86 -18.89
C ALA A 60 -7.22 -5.08 -19.64
N ALA A 61 -6.19 -4.28 -19.35
CA ALA A 61 -4.88 -4.40 -19.98
C ALA A 61 -3.78 -4.70 -18.95
N HIS A 62 -2.83 -5.54 -19.34
CA HIS A 62 -1.66 -5.83 -18.52
C HIS A 62 -0.70 -4.63 -18.51
N VAL A 63 -0.32 -4.20 -17.32
CA VAL A 63 0.55 -3.04 -17.10
C VAL A 63 2.01 -3.46 -17.32
N PRO A 64 2.80 -2.72 -18.12
CA PRO A 64 4.20 -3.07 -18.35
C PRO A 64 5.05 -3.08 -17.07
N PRO A 65 6.06 -3.97 -16.94
CA PRO A 65 6.88 -4.07 -15.73
C PRO A 65 7.50 -2.75 -15.27
N LYS A 66 7.89 -1.86 -16.20
CA LYS A 66 8.42 -0.53 -15.86
C LYS A 66 7.42 0.30 -15.02
N VAL A 67 6.14 0.23 -15.35
CA VAL A 67 5.08 0.93 -14.61
C VAL A 67 4.77 0.19 -13.32
N SER A 68 4.67 -1.15 -13.34
CA SER A 68 4.43 -1.96 -12.14
C SER A 68 5.53 -1.78 -11.07
N HIS A 69 6.79 -1.62 -11.46
CA HIS A 69 7.87 -1.30 -10.52
C HIS A 69 7.69 0.09 -9.88
N ILE A 70 7.23 1.09 -10.64
CA ILE A 70 6.93 2.43 -10.12
C ILE A 70 5.72 2.37 -9.18
N THR A 71 4.66 1.65 -9.55
CA THR A 71 3.50 1.40 -8.68
C THR A 71 3.94 0.75 -7.37
N PHE A 72 4.75 -0.30 -7.41
CA PHE A 72 5.26 -0.92 -6.18
C PHE A 72 6.07 0.05 -5.33
N ALA A 73 6.98 0.82 -5.96
CA ALA A 73 7.76 1.83 -5.26
C ALA A 73 6.88 2.94 -4.64
N HIS A 74 5.79 3.33 -5.32
CA HIS A 74 4.82 4.31 -4.84
C HIS A 74 4.12 3.81 -3.56
N GLU A 75 3.57 2.60 -3.59
CA GLU A 75 2.89 2.02 -2.42
C GLU A 75 3.84 1.82 -1.24
N VAL A 76 5.09 1.39 -1.50
CA VAL A 76 6.12 1.29 -0.47
C VAL A 76 6.47 2.69 0.07
N GLY A 77 6.50 3.71 -0.79
CA GLY A 77 6.70 5.11 -0.40
C GLY A 77 5.65 5.60 0.60
N HIS A 78 4.38 5.25 0.38
CA HIS A 78 3.31 5.49 1.35
C HIS A 78 3.59 4.80 2.68
N ASN A 79 3.97 3.52 2.68
CA ASN A 79 4.31 2.84 3.93
C ASN A 79 5.51 3.47 4.67
N PHE A 80 6.45 4.07 3.95
CA PHE A 80 7.56 4.84 4.51
C PHE A 80 7.15 6.25 5.00
N GLY A 81 5.89 6.62 4.80
CA GLY A 81 5.28 7.84 5.31
C GLY A 81 5.27 9.02 4.34
N SER A 82 5.59 8.79 3.06
CA SER A 82 5.45 9.83 2.05
C SER A 82 3.99 10.04 1.69
N PRO A 83 3.46 11.27 1.75
CA PRO A 83 2.22 11.61 1.06
C PRO A 83 2.45 11.66 -0.45
N HIS A 84 1.38 11.87 -1.21
CA HIS A 84 1.52 12.30 -2.60
C HIS A 84 2.23 13.66 -2.67
N ASP A 85 3.00 13.85 -3.72
CA ASP A 85 3.58 15.16 -4.03
C ASP A 85 2.45 16.18 -4.25
N SER A 86 2.61 17.36 -3.67
CA SER A 86 1.73 18.51 -3.90
C SER A 86 2.52 19.63 -4.58
N GLY A 87 1.95 20.24 -5.62
CA GLY A 87 2.48 21.45 -6.26
C GLY A 87 1.82 22.72 -5.73
N ILE A 88 2.43 23.88 -6.04
CA ILE A 88 1.77 25.19 -6.07
C ILE A 88 0.99 25.31 -7.39
#